data_AF-A0AAD6F4U9-F1
#
_entry.id   AF-A0AAD6F4U9-F1
#
_cell.length_a   1.000
_cell.length_b   1.000
_cell.length_c   1.000
_cell.angle_alpha   90.00
_cell.angle_beta   90.00
_cell.angle_gamma   90.00
#
_symmetry.space_group_name_H-M   'P 1'
#
loop_
_entity.id
_entity.type
_entity.pdbx_description
1 polymer ?
#
loop_
_entity_poly.entity_id
_entity_poly.type
_entity_poly.pdbx_seq_one_letter_code
_entity_poly.pdbx_strand_id
1 'polypeptide(L)'
;MSSPVIGQEPLSIIQLWRKFRSLRPDFVSSFSAYQHLRSKGWVPKEGGGAKYGVDLMLYRKGPPFYHASYSVVIERVDGAFRGSALRPFSWRSLAALSRITANVSKELMLCYIIYPVGLSEAELDSPVCLSRLSVQ
;
A
#
# COMPACT_ATOMS: atom_id res chain seq x y z
N MET A 1 -14.28 -12.43 -30.08
CA MET A 1 -15.23 -13.29 -29.34
C MET A 1 -14.57 -13.65 -28.02
N SER A 2 -14.93 -12.98 -26.93
CA SER A 2 -14.42 -13.31 -25.59
C SER A 2 -15.57 -13.95 -24.82
N SER A 3 -15.42 -15.23 -24.50
CA SER A 3 -16.44 -16.00 -23.78
C SER A 3 -16.82 -15.35 -22.45
N PRO A 4 -18.08 -15.44 -22.04
CA PRO A 4 -18.49 -15.02 -20.71
C PRO A 4 -17.94 -16.03 -19.70
N VAL A 5 -17.32 -15.54 -18.62
CA VAL A 5 -16.85 -16.37 -17.48
C VAL A 5 -18.09 -16.85 -16.72
N ILE A 6 -18.76 -17.87 -17.25
CA ILE A 6 -19.91 -18.53 -16.62
C ILE A 6 -19.41 -19.87 -16.09
N GLY A 7 -19.23 -19.99 -14.77
CA GLY A 7 -18.91 -21.28 -14.13
C GLY A 7 -17.84 -21.28 -13.02
N GLN A 8 -17.26 -20.13 -12.64
CA GLN A 8 -16.41 -20.08 -11.44
C GLN A 8 -17.21 -19.60 -10.24
N GLU A 9 -17.23 -20.38 -9.16
CA GLU A 9 -17.76 -19.91 -7.88
C GLU A 9 -16.93 -18.72 -7.37
N PRO A 10 -17.59 -17.67 -6.83
CA PRO A 10 -16.88 -16.53 -6.27
C PRO A 10 -16.05 -16.96 -5.06
N LEU A 11 -14.80 -16.50 -4.99
CA LEU A 11 -13.95 -16.72 -3.83
C LEU A 11 -14.51 -16.01 -2.60
N SER A 12 -14.51 -16.68 -1.46
CA SER A 12 -14.75 -16.03 -0.17
C SER A 12 -13.67 -14.99 0.14
N ILE A 13 -13.96 -14.05 1.05
CA ILE A 13 -13.00 -13.02 1.48
C ILE A 13 -11.69 -13.64 1.97
N ILE A 14 -11.75 -14.74 2.73
CA ILE A 14 -10.56 -15.43 3.24
C ILE A 14 -9.76 -16.07 2.10
N GLN A 15 -10.42 -16.72 1.15
CA GLN A 15 -9.75 -17.30 -0.02
C GLN A 15 -9.09 -16.21 -0.87
N LEU A 16 -9.77 -15.07 -1.08
CA LEU A 16 -9.23 -13.94 -1.82
C LEU A 16 -8.02 -13.32 -1.12
N TRP A 17 -8.12 -13.11 0.20
CA TRP A 17 -7.04 -12.59 1.04
C TRP A 17 -5.78 -13.45 0.94
N ARG A 18 -5.91 -14.76 1.15
CA ARG A 18 -4.81 -15.72 1.03
C ARG A 18 -4.21 -15.74 -0.38
N LYS A 19 -5.07 -15.70 -1.41
CA LYS A 19 -4.62 -15.63 -2.81
C LYS A 19 -3.83 -14.35 -3.09
N PHE A 20 -4.24 -13.20 -2.56
CA PHE A 20 -3.48 -11.97 -2.73
C PHE A 20 -2.17 -11.96 -1.95
N ARG A 21 -2.14 -12.50 -0.72
CA ARG A 21 -0.89 -12.73 0.02
C ARG A 21 0.09 -13.62 -0.75
N SER A 22 -0.39 -14.70 -1.37
CA SER A 22 0.48 -15.60 -2.13
C SER A 22 1.02 -14.95 -3.41
N LEU A 23 0.31 -13.98 -3.98
CA LEU A 23 0.72 -13.27 -5.20
C LEU A 23 1.63 -12.07 -4.91
N ARG A 24 1.46 -11.42 -3.76
CA ARG A 24 2.20 -10.22 -3.36
C ARG A 24 2.65 -10.33 -1.89
N PRO A 25 3.95 -10.54 -1.62
CA PRO A 25 4.48 -10.65 -0.26
C PRO A 25 4.20 -9.42 0.62
N ASP A 26 4.11 -8.24 0.02
CA ASP A 26 3.83 -6.96 0.67
C ASP A 26 2.33 -6.64 0.80
N PHE A 27 1.45 -7.55 0.35
CA PHE A 27 0.02 -7.29 0.21
C PHE A 27 -0.64 -6.74 1.48
N VAL A 28 -0.32 -7.31 2.65
CA VAL A 28 -0.94 -6.90 3.91
C VAL A 28 -0.63 -5.43 4.23
N SER A 29 0.65 -5.03 4.08
CA SER A 29 1.06 -3.63 4.29
C SER A 29 0.44 -2.70 3.24
N SER A 30 0.50 -3.09 1.97
CA SER A 30 -0.06 -2.31 0.85
C SER A 30 -1.57 -2.11 1.00
N PHE A 31 -2.31 -3.15 1.39
CA PHE A 31 -3.74 -3.08 1.62
C PHE A 31 -4.09 -2.29 2.89
N SER A 32 -3.32 -2.44 3.98
CA SER A 32 -3.52 -1.67 5.21
C SER A 32 -3.37 -0.16 4.96
N ALA A 33 -2.31 0.25 4.25
CA ALA A 33 -2.12 1.63 3.82
C ALA A 33 -3.29 2.11 2.94
N TYR A 34 -3.66 1.32 1.92
CA TYR A 34 -4.77 1.64 1.04
C TYR A 34 -6.08 1.85 1.80
N GLN A 35 -6.44 0.91 2.68
CA GLN A 35 -7.66 0.97 3.48
C GLN A 35 -7.68 2.19 4.40
N HIS A 36 -6.56 2.47 5.08
CA HIS A 36 -6.44 3.65 5.93
C HIS A 36 -6.61 4.95 5.15
N LEU A 37 -5.93 5.09 4.01
CA LEU A 37 -6.01 6.30 3.19
C LEU A 37 -7.41 6.48 2.59
N ARG A 38 -8.06 5.38 2.18
CA ARG A 38 -9.47 5.39 1.75
C ARG A 38 -10.41 5.82 2.86
N SER A 39 -10.23 5.34 4.09
CA SER A 39 -11.09 5.72 5.24
C SER A 39 -10.92 7.19 5.63
N LYS A 40 -9.76 7.79 5.33
CA LYS A 40 -9.49 9.24 5.44
C LYS A 40 -10.03 10.07 4.27
N GLY A 41 -10.74 9.46 3.32
CA GLY A 41 -11.36 10.15 2.19
C GLY A 41 -10.46 10.35 0.97
N TRP A 42 -9.25 9.80 0.96
CA TRP A 42 -8.38 9.84 -0.21
C TRP A 42 -8.83 8.84 -1.28
N VAL A 43 -8.38 9.07 -2.51
CA VAL A 43 -8.47 8.13 -3.63
C VAL A 43 -7.04 7.69 -3.97
N PRO A 44 -6.54 6.57 -3.39
CA PRO A 44 -5.23 6.03 -3.71
C PRO A 44 -5.23 5.32 -5.05
N LYS A 45 -4.10 5.41 -5.78
CA LYS A 45 -3.88 4.72 -7.05
C LYS A 45 -2.47 4.14 -7.13
N GLU A 46 -2.36 2.82 -7.34
CA GLU A 46 -1.08 2.12 -7.53
C GLU A 46 -0.50 2.36 -8.94
N GLY A 47 -1.32 2.25 -10.00
CA GLY A 47 -0.84 2.32 -11.39
C GLY A 47 -0.23 3.67 -11.83
N GLY A 48 -0.42 4.72 -11.04
CA GLY A 48 0.29 6.00 -11.22
C GLY A 48 1.62 6.06 -10.47
N GLY A 49 1.75 5.34 -9.35
CA GLY A 49 2.89 5.41 -8.45
C GLY A 49 4.16 4.78 -9.02
N ALA A 50 4.03 3.66 -9.73
CA ALA A 50 5.17 2.97 -10.34
C ALA A 50 5.99 3.89 -11.28
N LYS A 51 5.33 4.82 -11.97
CA LYS A 51 5.99 5.82 -12.85
C LYS A 51 6.87 6.82 -12.10
N TYR A 52 6.60 7.01 -10.82
CA TYR A 52 7.29 7.95 -9.94
C TYR A 52 8.12 7.26 -8.86
N GLY A 53 8.25 5.93 -8.95
CA GLY A 53 8.96 5.14 -7.94
C GLY A 53 8.29 5.17 -6.58
N VAL A 54 6.97 5.24 -6.50
CA VAL A 54 6.20 5.19 -5.24
C VAL A 54 5.11 4.12 -5.29
N ASP A 55 4.56 3.74 -4.15
CA ASP A 55 3.58 2.67 -4.05
C ASP A 55 2.17 3.19 -4.34
N LEU A 56 1.82 4.39 -3.88
CA LEU A 56 0.52 5.02 -4.13
C LEU A 56 0.66 6.49 -4.54
N MET A 57 -0.26 6.92 -5.40
CA MET A 57 -0.55 8.33 -5.66
C MET A 57 -1.90 8.68 -5.02
N LEU A 58 -1.95 9.75 -4.20
CA LEU A 58 -3.17 10.15 -3.49
C LEU A 58 -3.86 11.32 -4.16
N TYR A 59 -5.14 11.14 -4.43
CA TYR A 59 -6.01 12.15 -5.02
C TYR A 59 -7.13 12.52 -4.05
N ARG A 60 -7.57 13.77 -4.07
CA ARG A 60 -8.71 14.22 -3.26
C ARG A 60 -10.06 13.69 -3.78
N LYS A 61 -10.25 13.69 -5.10
CA LYS A 61 -11.51 13.24 -5.76
C LYS A 61 -11.27 12.26 -6.93
N GLY A 62 -10.03 12.15 -7.40
CA GLY A 62 -9.59 11.24 -8.46
C GLY A 62 -8.98 11.95 -9.67
N PRO A 63 -8.33 11.21 -10.59
CA PRO A 63 -7.60 11.79 -11.73
C PRO A 63 -8.42 12.69 -12.68
N PRO A 64 -9.72 12.44 -12.94
CA PRO A 64 -10.51 13.34 -13.79
C PRO A 64 -10.75 14.72 -13.18
N PHE A 65 -10.58 14.86 -11.86
CA PHE A 65 -10.98 16.06 -11.12
C PHE A 65 -9.78 16.85 -10.57
N TYR A 66 -8.76 16.15 -10.10
CA TYR A 66 -7.57 16.75 -9.50
C TYR A 66 -6.32 15.97 -9.89
N HIS A 67 -5.18 16.67 -9.90
CA HIS A 67 -3.89 16.00 -9.83
C HIS A 67 -3.73 15.32 -8.48
N ALA A 68 -2.84 14.33 -8.41
CA ALA A 68 -2.44 13.78 -7.12
C ALA A 68 -1.84 14.89 -6.23
N SER A 69 -1.97 14.75 -4.92
CA SER A 69 -1.35 15.62 -3.92
C SER A 69 -0.06 14.98 -3.39
N TYR A 70 -0.10 13.67 -3.15
CA TYR A 70 1.00 12.94 -2.52
C TYR A 70 1.50 11.79 -3.38
N SER A 71 2.81 11.57 -3.29
CA SER A 71 3.50 10.34 -3.69
C SER A 71 3.83 9.59 -2.40
N VAL A 72 3.31 8.38 -2.24
CA VAL A 72 3.37 7.63 -0.98
C VAL A 72 4.27 6.42 -1.10
N VAL A 73 5.23 6.31 -0.20
CA VAL A 73 6.01 5.09 0.00
C VAL A 73 5.50 4.39 1.24
N ILE A 74 5.30 3.08 1.16
CA ILE A 74 4.80 2.24 2.24
C ILE A 74 5.98 1.48 2.85
N GLU A 75 6.14 1.61 4.15
CA GLU A 75 7.19 0.91 4.90
C GLU A 75 6.58 0.03 5.99
N ARG A 76 7.18 -1.15 6.19
CA ARG A 76 6.83 -2.06 7.28
C ARG A 76 7.81 -1.87 8.43
N VAL A 77 7.29 -1.65 9.63
CA VAL A 77 8.09 -1.51 10.85
C VAL A 77 7.42 -2.24 12.02
N ASP A 78 8.17 -2.49 13.10
CA ASP A 78 7.66 -2.94 14.38
C ASP A 78 7.25 -1.74 15.28
N GLY A 79 6.77 -2.03 16.49
CA GLY A 79 6.36 -1.01 17.46
C GLY A 79 7.48 -0.07 17.95
N ALA A 80 8.75 -0.40 17.68
CA ALA A 80 9.90 0.44 17.97
C ALA A 80 10.45 1.14 16.70
N PHE A 81 9.68 1.13 15.60
CA PHE A 81 10.09 1.63 14.28
C PHE A 81 11.34 0.93 13.72
N ARG A 82 11.55 -0.33 14.10
CA ARG A 82 12.63 -1.18 13.59
C ARG A 82 12.05 -2.18 12.61
N GLY A 83 12.88 -2.68 11.70
CA GLY A 83 12.47 -3.69 10.74
C GLY A 83 13.21 -3.55 9.42
N SER A 84 13.08 -4.57 8.58
CA SER A 84 13.48 -4.45 7.19
C SER A 84 12.47 -3.57 6.47
N ALA A 85 12.91 -2.39 6.05
CA ALA A 85 12.17 -1.58 5.10
C ALA A 85 11.70 -2.45 3.93
N LEU A 86 10.45 -2.28 3.48
CA LEU A 86 9.96 -2.93 2.27
C LEU A 86 10.81 -2.49 1.07
N ARG A 87 11.33 -1.26 1.14
CA ARG A 87 12.31 -0.73 0.21
C ARG A 87 13.49 -0.11 0.97
N PRO A 88 14.66 -0.78 1.02
CA PRO A 88 15.83 -0.19 1.64
C PRO A 88 16.27 1.07 0.87
N PHE A 89 16.19 2.23 1.51
CA PHE A 89 16.70 3.48 0.95
C PHE A 89 18.14 3.74 1.39
N SER A 90 18.99 4.07 0.41
CA SER A 90 20.17 4.88 0.66
C SER A 90 19.76 6.36 0.69
N TRP A 91 20.59 7.21 1.28
CA TRP A 91 20.36 8.66 1.21
C TRP A 91 20.23 9.16 -0.24
N ARG A 92 21.01 8.59 -1.16
CA ARG A 92 20.95 8.94 -2.58
C ARG A 92 19.61 8.56 -3.21
N SER A 93 19.09 7.35 -2.94
CA SER A 93 17.81 6.92 -3.51
C SER A 93 16.62 7.67 -2.90
N LEU A 94 16.68 8.02 -1.62
CA LEU A 94 15.66 8.87 -0.99
C LEU A 94 15.69 10.29 -1.56
N ALA A 95 16.87 10.90 -1.72
CA ALA A 95 17.01 12.22 -2.31
C ALA A 95 16.54 12.25 -3.78
N ALA A 96 16.85 11.21 -4.56
CA ALA A 96 16.35 11.06 -5.93
C ALA A 96 14.82 10.97 -5.96
N LEU A 97 14.22 10.19 -5.06
CA LEU A 97 12.77 10.06 -4.96
C LEU A 97 12.09 11.39 -4.58
N SER A 98 12.65 12.09 -3.60
CA SER A 98 12.20 13.42 -3.19
C SER A 98 12.24 14.41 -4.36
N ARG A 99 13.34 14.42 -5.14
CA ARG A 99 13.49 15.27 -6.33
C ARG A 99 12.47 14.93 -7.42
N ILE A 100 12.25 13.65 -7.72
CA ILE A 100 11.25 13.21 -8.71
C ILE A 100 9.86 13.68 -8.28
N THR A 101 9.52 13.50 -7.01
CA THR A 101 8.23 13.88 -6.42
C THR A 101 8.00 15.39 -6.51
N ALA A 102 9.01 16.20 -6.14
CA ALA A 102 8.96 17.65 -6.23
C ALA A 102 8.84 18.16 -7.68
N ASN A 103 9.53 17.53 -8.63
CA ASN A 103 9.48 17.91 -10.05
C ASN A 103 8.10 17.76 -10.69
N VAL A 104 7.21 16.93 -10.12
CA VAL A 104 5.81 16.79 -10.56
C VAL A 104 4.82 17.50 -9.63
N SER A 105 5.33 18.41 -8.80
CA SER A 105 4.56 19.24 -7.85
C SER A 105 3.68 18.37 -6.93
N LYS A 106 4.31 17.42 -6.25
CA LYS A 106 3.70 16.52 -5.26
C LYS A 106 4.51 16.57 -3.98
N GLU A 107 3.89 16.15 -2.89
CA GLU A 107 4.58 15.96 -1.61
C GLU A 107 4.89 14.47 -1.39
N LEU A 108 6.12 14.18 -0.94
CA LEU A 108 6.53 12.82 -0.60
C LEU A 108 6.01 12.48 0.80
N MET A 109 5.29 11.37 0.91
CA MET A 109 4.75 10.85 2.16
C MET A 109 5.34 9.46 2.43
N LEU A 110 5.95 9.29 3.60
CA LEU A 110 6.33 7.97 4.11
C LEU A 110 5.19 7.47 5.00
N CYS A 111 4.60 6.33 4.64
CA CYS A 111 3.50 5.71 5.34
C CYS A 111 3.99 4.44 6.02
N TYR A 112 4.02 4.44 7.35
CA TYR A 112 4.53 3.33 8.15
C TYR A 112 3.39 2.43 8.59
N ILE A 113 3.50 1.14 8.26
CA ILE A 113 2.63 0.09 8.75
C ILE A 113 3.34 -0.60 9.90
N ILE A 114 2.82 -0.38 11.10
CA ILE A 114 3.41 -0.83 12.35
C ILE A 114 2.79 -2.18 12.72
N TYR A 115 3.64 -3.21 12.73
CA TYR A 115 3.32 -4.57 13.12
C TYR A 115 3.61 -4.71 14.62
N PRO A 116 2.61 -5.02 15.46
CA PRO A 116 2.85 -5.20 16.88
C PRO A 116 3.70 -6.45 17.13
N VAL A 117 4.46 -6.43 18.23
CA VAL A 117 5.22 -7.59 18.69
C VAL A 117 4.25 -8.75 18.94
N GLY A 118 4.64 -9.95 18.51
CA GLY A 118 3.83 -11.17 18.68
C GLY A 118 2.68 -11.33 17.70
N LEU A 119 2.63 -10.57 16.61
CA LEU A 119 1.75 -10.90 15.47
C LEU A 119 2.31 -12.12 14.73
N SER A 120 1.53 -13.19 14.66
CA SER A 120 1.94 -14.45 14.02
C SER A 120 1.62 -14.46 12.51
N GLU A 121 2.35 -15.28 11.75
CA GLU A 121 2.09 -15.45 10.31
C GLU A 121 0.70 -16.04 10.01
N ALA A 122 0.17 -16.85 10.93
CA ALA A 122 -1.17 -17.43 10.80
C ALA A 122 -2.28 -16.36 10.94
N GLU A 123 -2.07 -15.35 11.78
CA GLU A 123 -3.01 -14.23 11.90
C GLU A 123 -3.02 -13.38 10.62
N LEU A 124 -1.88 -13.27 9.94
CA LEU A 124 -1.79 -12.57 8.67
C LEU A 124 -2.61 -13.25 7.55
N ASP A 125 -3.02 -14.52 7.68
CA ASP A 125 -3.84 -15.23 6.68
C ASP A 125 -5.33 -14.85 6.67
N SER A 126 -5.71 -13.86 7.49
CA SER A 126 -7.06 -13.32 7.57
C SER A 126 -7.03 -11.78 7.60
N PRO A 127 -8.01 -11.09 6.99
CA PRO A 127 -8.14 -9.63 7.10
C PRO A 127 -8.33 -9.14 8.54
N VAL A 128 -8.61 -10.03 9.49
CA VAL A 128 -8.68 -9.70 10.93
C VAL A 128 -7.36 -9.09 11.44
N CYS A 129 -6.21 -9.44 10.85
CA CYS A 129 -4.93 -8.83 11.24
C CYS A 129 -4.90 -7.30 11.12
N LEU A 130 -5.70 -6.72 10.21
CA LEU A 130 -5.73 -5.28 9.97
C LEU A 130 -6.13 -4.47 11.21
N SER A 131 -6.93 -5.04 12.12
CA SER A 131 -7.31 -4.37 13.38
C SER A 131 -6.15 -4.26 14.38
N ARG A 132 -5.12 -5.11 14.22
CA ARG A 132 -3.92 -5.11 15.05
C ARG A 132 -2.80 -4.24 14.48
N LEU A 133 -2.86 -3.91 13.19
CA LEU A 133 -1.89 -3.03 12.54
C LEU A 133 -2.25 -1.56 12.80
N SER A 134 -1.23 -0.72 12.93
CA SER A 134 -1.42 0.73 12.93
C SER A 134 -0.72 1.37 11.74
N VAL A 135 -1.23 2.52 11.31
CA VAL A 135 -0.74 3.29 10.17
C VAL A 135 -0.36 4.68 10.66
N GLN A 136 0.86 5.10 10.36
CA GLN A 136 1.40 6.42 10.70
C GLN A 136 1.95 7.14 9.46
#